data_AF-A0A953IRR3-F1
#
_entry.id   AF-A0A953IRR3-F1
#
_cell.length_a   1.000
_cell.length_b   1.000
_cell.length_c   1.000
_cell.angle_alpha   90.00
_cell.angle_beta   90.00
_cell.angle_gamma   90.00
#
_symmetry.space_group_name_H-M   'P 1'
#
loop_
_entity.id
_entity.type
_entity.pdbx_description
1 polymer ?
#
loop_
_entity_poly.entity_id
_entity_poly.type
_entity_poly.pdbx_seq_one_letter_code
_entity_poly.pdbx_strand_id
1 'polypeptide(L)'
;LQGHGFTAAAAVSLGALIGPSQVAGRFAELAFGRWIHPLWSTLAAAVLMAAGVAVLTFGIAPAAFAIVTYAAGAGVSYIVRGTLPLIMFGPHGYATLMGRLALPSLAIQALGPWFVALLFMRWGHDAVLATLVLLTVSNLCVVLIMMVLRSRFS
;
A
#
# COMPACT_ATOMS: atom_id res chain seq x y z
N LEU A 1 12.10 12.47 -13.39
CA LEU A 1 13.13 12.68 -12.34
C LEU A 1 14.23 13.70 -12.70
N GLN A 2 14.63 13.90 -13.97
CA GLN A 2 15.59 14.97 -14.35
C GLN A 2 14.98 16.39 -14.49
N GLY A 3 13.65 16.55 -14.35
CA GLY A 3 12.96 17.82 -14.62
C GLY A 3 12.66 18.73 -13.41
N HIS A 4 13.05 18.36 -12.18
CA HIS A 4 12.66 19.09 -10.95
C HIS A 4 13.83 19.42 -10.00
N GLY A 5 15.09 19.42 -10.45
CA GLY A 5 16.22 19.85 -9.62
C GLY A 5 16.69 18.86 -8.53
N PHE A 6 16.09 17.67 -8.44
CA PHE A 6 16.69 16.56 -7.69
C PHE A 6 17.71 15.84 -8.57
N THR A 7 18.93 15.69 -8.06
CA THR A 7 19.93 14.86 -8.73
C THR A 7 19.44 13.42 -8.80
N ALA A 8 19.88 12.65 -9.79
CA ALA A 8 19.58 11.22 -9.85
C ALA A 8 19.95 10.51 -8.54
N ALA A 9 21.01 10.96 -7.88
CA ALA A 9 21.42 10.48 -6.56
C ALA A 9 20.36 10.72 -5.46
N ALA A 10 19.70 11.88 -5.44
CA ALA A 10 18.63 12.17 -4.49
C ALA A 10 17.37 11.32 -4.71
N ALA A 11 17.02 11.05 -5.97
CA ALA A 11 15.90 10.15 -6.26
C ALA A 11 16.20 8.70 -5.84
N VAL A 12 17.43 8.24 -6.07
CA VAL A 12 17.88 6.90 -5.64
C VAL A 12 17.91 6.79 -4.11
N SER A 13 18.41 7.81 -3.40
CA SER A 13 18.44 7.78 -1.93
C SER A 13 17.05 7.77 -1.31
N LEU A 14 16.10 8.53 -1.87
CA LEU A 14 14.70 8.48 -1.47
C LEU A 14 14.08 7.10 -1.77
N GLY A 15 14.36 6.52 -2.94
CA GLY A 15 13.89 5.18 -3.30
C GLY A 15 14.43 4.09 -2.37
N ALA A 16 15.67 4.22 -1.91
CA ALA A 16 16.29 3.28 -0.98
C ALA A 16 15.59 3.22 0.39
N LEU A 17 14.83 4.25 0.79
CA LEU A 17 14.06 4.24 2.03
C LEU A 17 12.87 3.28 2.00
N ILE A 18 12.35 2.94 0.81
CA ILE A 18 11.16 2.09 0.66
C ILE A 18 11.37 0.72 1.33
N GLY A 19 12.50 0.06 1.04
CA GLY A 19 12.80 -1.28 1.54
C GLY A 19 12.84 -1.35 3.07
N PRO A 20 13.72 -0.58 3.73
CA PRO A 20 13.80 -0.54 5.19
C PRO A 20 12.48 -0.17 5.87
N SER A 21 11.75 0.82 5.36
CA SER A 21 10.46 1.22 5.94
C SER A 21 9.38 0.15 5.78
N GLN A 22 9.34 -0.53 4.63
CA GLN A 22 8.44 -1.67 4.41
C GLN A 22 8.75 -2.82 5.35
N VAL A 23 10.03 -3.13 5.57
CA VAL A 23 10.46 -4.15 6.54
C VAL A 23 10.08 -3.73 7.96
N ALA A 24 10.30 -2.47 8.34
CA ALA A 24 9.88 -1.95 9.65
C ALA A 24 8.36 -2.08 9.87
N GLY A 25 7.54 -1.77 8.86
CA GLY A 25 6.09 -1.98 8.92
C GLY A 25 5.70 -3.45 9.15
N ARG A 26 6.40 -4.39 8.49
CA ARG A 26 6.18 -5.83 8.72
C ARG A 26 6.55 -6.23 10.14
N PHE A 27 7.69 -5.78 10.64
CA PHE A 27 8.11 -6.06 12.02
C PHE A 27 7.12 -5.50 13.05
N ALA A 28 6.63 -4.26 12.84
CA ALA A 28 5.62 -3.67 13.71
C ALA A 28 4.34 -4.52 13.75
N GLU A 29 3.83 -4.96 12.59
CA GLU A 29 2.66 -5.83 12.53
C GLU A 29 2.90 -7.19 13.18
N LEU A 30 4.07 -7.80 12.99
CA LEU A 30 4.40 -9.07 13.63
C LEU A 30 4.53 -8.94 15.15
N ALA A 31 5.09 -7.83 15.64
CA ALA A 31 5.30 -7.61 17.07
C ALA A 31 4.00 -7.25 17.81
N PHE A 32 3.18 -6.37 17.23
CA PHE A 32 2.01 -5.77 17.87
C PHE A 32 0.67 -6.27 17.33
N GLY A 33 0.63 -6.76 16.09
CA GLY A 33 -0.61 -7.20 15.41
C GLY A 33 -1.28 -8.39 16.08
N ARG A 34 -0.57 -9.19 16.89
CA ARG A 34 -1.20 -10.24 17.72
C ARG A 34 -2.19 -9.70 18.76
N TRP A 35 -2.06 -8.43 19.14
CA TRP A 35 -2.92 -7.76 20.12
C TRP A 35 -4.03 -6.93 19.48
N ILE A 36 -3.99 -6.77 18.14
CA ILE A 36 -4.89 -5.91 17.39
C ILE A 36 -5.68 -6.80 16.43
N HIS A 37 -7.01 -6.61 16.35
CA HIS A 37 -7.77 -7.37 15.35
C HIS A 37 -7.26 -7.01 13.94
N PRO A 38 -6.94 -7.97 13.05
CA PRO A 38 -6.37 -7.70 11.72
C PRO A 38 -7.15 -6.76 10.80
N LEU A 39 -8.44 -6.51 11.07
CA LEU A 39 -9.20 -5.47 10.39
C LEU A 39 -8.67 -4.07 10.70
N TRP A 40 -8.40 -3.78 11.98
CA TRP A 40 -7.82 -2.51 12.40
C TRP A 40 -6.40 -2.35 11.85
N SER A 41 -5.60 -3.42 11.79
CA SER A 41 -4.31 -3.40 11.10
C SER A 41 -4.47 -3.11 9.60
N THR A 42 -5.50 -3.67 8.95
CA THR A 42 -5.81 -3.38 7.53
C THR A 42 -6.13 -1.90 7.33
N LEU A 43 -6.95 -1.32 8.21
CA LEU A 43 -7.30 0.10 8.16
C LEU A 43 -6.09 0.99 8.42
N ALA A 44 -5.32 0.70 9.47
CA ALA A 44 -4.10 1.45 9.78
C ALA A 44 -3.13 1.45 8.59
N ALA A 45 -2.95 0.29 7.95
CA ALA A 45 -2.13 0.17 6.76
C ALA A 45 -2.66 1.00 5.58
N ALA A 46 -3.96 0.94 5.30
CA ALA A 46 -4.61 1.73 4.25
C ALA A 46 -4.49 3.24 4.52
N VAL A 47 -4.68 3.67 5.76
CA VAL A 47 -4.53 5.06 6.19
C VAL A 47 -3.08 5.54 6.04
N LEU A 48 -2.09 4.76 6.48
CA LEU A 48 -0.67 5.10 6.31
C LEU A 48 -0.30 5.27 4.83
N MET A 49 -0.77 4.36 3.97
CA MET A 49 -0.54 4.47 2.53
C MET A 49 -1.19 5.73 1.93
N ALA A 50 -2.46 5.98 2.25
CA ALA A 50 -3.17 7.17 1.78
C ALA A 50 -2.54 8.46 2.31
N ALA A 51 -2.13 8.49 3.59
CA ALA A 51 -1.47 9.63 4.20
C ALA A 51 -0.11 9.92 3.55
N GLY A 52 0.71 8.90 3.29
CA GLY A 52 1.99 9.08 2.59
C GLY A 52 1.79 9.67 1.19
N VAL A 53 0.82 9.17 0.44
CA VAL A 53 0.48 9.71 -0.89
C VAL A 53 -0.07 11.14 -0.80
N ALA A 54 -0.93 11.44 0.17
CA ALA A 54 -1.48 12.77 0.38
C ALA A 54 -0.38 13.78 0.73
N VAL A 55 0.52 13.43 1.66
CA VAL A 55 1.66 14.28 2.02
C VAL A 55 2.54 14.57 0.81
N LEU A 56 2.80 13.55 -0.03
CA LEU A 56 3.57 13.73 -1.26
C LEU A 56 2.85 14.65 -2.26
N THR A 57 1.54 14.48 -2.42
CA THR A 57 0.72 15.20 -3.41
C THR A 57 0.56 16.68 -3.05
N PHE A 58 0.33 16.97 -1.77
CA PHE A 58 0.12 18.34 -1.29
C PHE A 58 1.41 19.04 -0.84
N GLY A 59 2.55 18.35 -0.87
CA GLY A 59 3.84 18.91 -0.44
C GLY A 59 3.89 19.32 1.03
N ILE A 60 3.11 18.65 1.89
CA ILE A 60 2.93 19.03 3.31
C ILE A 60 4.23 18.81 4.12
N ALA A 61 5.04 17.81 3.72
CA ALA A 61 6.27 17.43 4.41
C ALA A 61 7.31 16.91 3.39
N PRO A 62 8.58 16.68 3.81
CA PRO A 62 9.62 16.18 2.92
C PRO A 62 9.24 14.84 2.26
N ALA A 63 9.65 14.65 1.01
CA ALA A 63 9.37 13.42 0.25
C ALA A 63 9.83 12.14 0.98
N ALA A 64 10.93 12.20 1.74
CA ALA A 64 11.39 11.10 2.57
C ALA A 64 10.32 10.65 3.59
N PHE A 65 9.68 11.61 4.27
CA PHE A 65 8.63 11.29 5.24
C PHE A 65 7.44 10.62 4.55
N ALA A 66 6.95 11.19 3.44
CA ALA A 66 5.87 10.61 2.65
C ALA A 66 6.18 9.16 2.21
N ILE A 67 7.39 8.92 1.71
CA ILE A 67 7.86 7.60 1.25
C ILE A 67 7.90 6.61 2.42
N VAL A 68 8.48 7.01 3.56
CA VAL A 68 8.57 6.15 4.76
C VAL A 68 7.17 5.78 5.25
N THR A 69 6.26 6.75 5.36
CA THR A 69 4.88 6.51 5.82
C THR A 69 4.13 5.57 4.87
N TYR A 70 4.20 5.83 3.56
CA TYR A 70 3.59 4.97 2.55
C TYR A 70 4.16 3.54 2.59
N ALA A 71 5.49 3.42 2.60
CA ALA A 71 6.18 2.13 2.57
C ALA A 71 5.93 1.32 3.86
N ALA A 72 5.87 1.96 5.02
CA ALA A 72 5.51 1.31 6.27
C ALA A 72 4.08 0.72 6.22
N GLY A 73 3.10 1.50 5.73
CA GLY A 73 1.73 1.01 5.53
C GLY A 73 1.65 -0.15 4.53
N ALA A 74 2.42 -0.09 3.43
CA ALA A 74 2.54 -1.20 2.49
C ALA A 74 3.15 -2.45 3.15
N GLY A 75 4.14 -2.26 4.03
CA GLY A 75 4.75 -3.31 4.85
C GLY A 75 3.73 -4.05 5.72
N VAL A 76 2.94 -3.31 6.50
CA VAL A 76 1.84 -3.85 7.32
C VAL A 76 0.84 -4.61 6.44
N SER A 77 0.41 -3.99 5.33
CA SER A 77 -0.56 -4.58 4.39
C SER A 77 -0.13 -5.97 3.90
N TYR A 78 1.18 -6.20 3.67
CA TYR A 78 1.65 -7.51 3.21
C TYR A 78 1.46 -8.64 4.24
N ILE A 79 1.60 -8.34 5.53
CA ILE A 79 1.34 -9.33 6.58
C ILE A 79 -0.16 -9.55 6.72
N VAL A 80 -0.91 -8.46 6.80
CA VAL A 80 -2.35 -8.51 7.03
C VAL A 80 -3.10 -9.19 5.87
N ARG A 81 -2.63 -9.04 4.63
CA ARG A 81 -3.18 -9.77 3.47
C ARG A 81 -3.10 -11.29 3.59
N GLY A 82 -2.16 -11.83 4.37
CA GLY A 82 -2.08 -13.26 4.65
C GLY A 82 -2.92 -13.70 5.85
N THR A 83 -3.11 -12.85 6.84
CA THR A 83 -3.83 -13.22 8.08
C THR A 83 -5.33 -12.94 7.99
N LEU A 84 -5.72 -11.87 7.29
CA LEU A 84 -7.11 -11.43 7.19
C LEU A 84 -8.03 -12.45 6.50
N PRO A 85 -7.69 -13.01 5.31
CA PRO A 85 -8.57 -13.99 4.67
C PRO A 85 -8.64 -15.29 5.47
N LEU A 86 -7.55 -15.69 6.14
CA LEU A 86 -7.53 -16.87 7.01
C LEU A 86 -8.52 -16.73 8.18
N ILE A 87 -8.57 -15.56 8.79
CA ILE A 87 -9.51 -15.28 9.89
C ILE A 87 -10.96 -15.18 9.39
N MET A 88 -11.17 -14.65 8.18
CA MET A 88 -12.52 -14.44 7.64
C MET A 88 -13.14 -15.68 7.03
N PHE A 89 -12.35 -16.47 6.30
CA PHE A 89 -12.84 -17.64 5.57
C PHE A 89 -12.46 -18.96 6.26
N GLY A 90 -11.66 -18.91 7.31
CA GLY A 90 -11.13 -20.08 7.99
C GLY A 90 -10.01 -20.78 7.21
N PRO A 91 -9.41 -21.83 7.80
CA PRO A 91 -8.30 -22.55 7.19
C PRO A 91 -8.73 -23.45 6.01
N HIS A 92 -10.00 -23.86 5.96
CA HIS A 92 -10.48 -24.76 4.91
C HIS A 92 -10.62 -24.01 3.57
N GLY A 93 -9.91 -24.46 2.54
CA GLY A 93 -9.90 -23.80 1.23
C GLY A 93 -9.08 -22.50 1.15
N TYR A 94 -8.45 -22.05 2.24
CA TYR A 94 -7.60 -20.86 2.26
C TYR A 94 -6.47 -20.92 1.23
N ALA A 95 -5.75 -22.04 1.16
CA ALA A 95 -4.67 -22.22 0.19
C ALA A 95 -5.17 -22.12 -1.26
N THR A 96 -6.33 -22.69 -1.55
CA THR A 96 -6.96 -22.62 -2.88
C THR A 96 -7.40 -21.19 -3.21
N LEU A 97 -8.01 -20.47 -2.25
CA LEU A 97 -8.41 -19.07 -2.41
C LEU A 97 -7.18 -18.19 -2.69
N MET A 98 -6.14 -18.31 -1.88
CA MET A 98 -4.89 -17.56 -2.06
C MET A 98 -4.19 -17.90 -3.37
N GLY A 99 -4.20 -19.16 -3.78
CA GLY A 99 -3.69 -19.59 -5.09
C GLY A 99 -4.44 -18.95 -6.26
N ARG A 100 -5.78 -18.88 -6.19
CA ARG A 100 -6.61 -18.22 -7.21
C ARG A 100 -6.39 -16.71 -7.26
N LEU A 101 -6.10 -16.07 -6.12
CA LEU A 101 -5.80 -14.64 -6.05
C LEU A 101 -4.35 -14.31 -6.47
N ALA A 102 -3.43 -15.27 -6.41
CA ALA A 102 -2.03 -15.04 -6.74
C ALA A 102 -1.84 -14.70 -8.23
N LEU A 103 -2.45 -15.44 -9.14
CA LEU A 103 -2.33 -15.21 -10.59
C LEU A 103 -2.75 -13.79 -11.02
N PRO A 104 -3.98 -13.32 -10.73
CA PRO A 104 -4.38 -11.96 -11.11
C PRO A 104 -3.52 -10.90 -10.43
N SER A 105 -3.11 -11.13 -9.17
CA SER A 105 -2.23 -10.21 -8.45
C SER A 105 -0.85 -10.10 -9.10
N LEU A 106 -0.26 -11.22 -9.54
CA LEU A 106 1.02 -11.22 -10.25
C LEU A 106 0.91 -10.56 -11.62
N ALA A 107 -0.18 -10.79 -12.36
CA ALA A 107 -0.43 -10.13 -13.63
C ALA A 107 -0.50 -8.60 -13.47
N ILE A 108 -1.23 -8.11 -12.46
CA ILE A 108 -1.31 -6.68 -12.16
C ILE A 108 0.05 -6.12 -11.76
N GLN A 109 0.83 -6.84 -10.94
CA GLN A 109 2.17 -6.43 -10.52
C GLN A 109 3.16 -6.37 -11.70
N ALA A 110 3.05 -7.28 -12.66
CA ALA A 110 3.87 -7.27 -13.87
C ALA A 110 3.51 -6.08 -14.79
N LEU A 111 2.22 -5.75 -14.89
CA LEU A 111 1.75 -4.64 -15.71
C LEU A 111 1.91 -3.26 -15.05
N GLY A 112 2.02 -3.21 -13.72
CA GLY A 112 2.10 -1.98 -12.94
C GLY A 112 3.20 -1.01 -13.42
N PRO A 113 4.48 -1.43 -13.48
CA PRO A 113 5.57 -0.57 -13.92
C PRO A 113 5.37 -0.05 -15.35
N TRP A 114 4.86 -0.89 -16.25
CA TRP A 114 4.58 -0.50 -17.64
C TRP A 114 3.47 0.55 -17.71
N PHE A 115 2.38 0.35 -16.96
CA PHE A 115 1.28 1.31 -16.91
C PHE A 115 1.72 2.67 -16.33
N VAL A 116 2.48 2.65 -15.23
CA VAL A 116 3.04 3.87 -14.64
C VAL A 116 3.98 4.58 -15.60
N ALA A 117 4.84 3.85 -16.32
CA ALA A 117 5.73 4.42 -17.33
C ALA A 117 4.96 5.09 -18.48
N LEU A 118 3.93 4.43 -19.02
CA LEU A 118 3.08 5.01 -20.06
C LEU A 118 2.36 6.28 -19.60
N LEU A 119 1.77 6.21 -18.41
CA LEU A 119 1.06 7.33 -17.80
C LEU A 119 2.00 8.54 -17.62
N PHE A 120 3.21 8.27 -17.14
CA PHE A 120 4.28 9.25 -16.99
C PHE A 120 4.72 9.87 -18.32
N MET A 121 4.93 9.04 -19.35
CA MET A 121 5.35 9.51 -20.68
C MET A 121 4.28 10.36 -21.37
N ARG A 122 2.99 10.05 -21.16
CA ARG A 122 1.88 10.71 -21.86
C ARG A 122 1.35 11.94 -21.14
N TRP A 123 1.28 11.91 -19.82
CA TRP A 123 0.63 12.95 -19.00
C TRP A 123 1.49 13.46 -17.84
N GLY A 124 2.73 12.99 -17.70
CA GLY A 124 3.69 13.51 -16.74
C GLY A 124 3.46 13.03 -15.30
N HIS A 125 4.08 13.77 -14.36
CA HIS A 125 4.12 13.41 -12.93
C HIS A 125 2.74 13.54 -12.27
N ASP A 126 1.95 14.56 -12.62
CA ASP A 126 0.65 14.84 -11.97
C ASP A 126 -0.35 13.71 -12.21
N ALA A 127 -0.36 13.11 -13.41
CA ALA A 127 -1.21 11.97 -13.71
C ALA A 127 -0.86 10.74 -12.86
N VAL A 128 0.44 10.49 -12.64
CA VAL A 128 0.93 9.41 -11.77
C VAL A 128 0.47 9.64 -10.33
N LEU A 129 0.63 10.85 -9.81
CA LEU A 129 0.17 11.20 -8.47
C LEU A 129 -1.35 11.07 -8.33
N ALA A 130 -2.12 11.60 -9.28
CA ALA A 130 -3.58 11.47 -9.28
C ALA A 130 -4.03 10.00 -9.28
N THR A 131 -3.34 9.14 -10.03
CA THR A 131 -3.62 7.70 -10.06
C THR A 131 -3.29 7.04 -8.71
N LEU A 132 -2.18 7.41 -8.07
CA LEU A 132 -1.83 6.90 -6.74
C LEU A 132 -2.84 7.34 -5.67
N VAL A 133 -3.30 8.59 -5.74
CA VAL A 133 -4.38 9.10 -4.86
C VAL A 133 -5.64 8.28 -5.08
N LEU A 134 -6.06 8.08 -6.34
CA LEU A 134 -7.26 7.30 -6.64
C LEU A 134 -7.15 5.87 -6.10
N LEU A 135 -6.02 5.20 -6.29
CA LEU A 135 -5.80 3.82 -5.81
C LEU A 135 -5.80 3.73 -4.29
N THR A 136 -5.14 4.66 -3.59
CA THR A 136 -5.10 4.65 -2.12
C THR A 136 -6.44 5.00 -1.50
N VAL A 137 -7.18 5.96 -2.07
CA VAL A 137 -8.56 6.27 -1.66
C VAL A 137 -9.49 5.09 -1.94
N SER A 138 -9.41 4.46 -3.11
CA SER A 138 -10.22 3.27 -3.44
C SER A 138 -9.96 2.13 -2.47
N ASN A 139 -8.69 1.86 -2.15
CA ASN A 139 -8.31 0.86 -1.15
C ASN A 139 -8.90 1.19 0.23
N LEU A 140 -8.82 2.45 0.67
CA LEU A 140 -9.42 2.88 1.93
C LEU A 140 -10.94 2.70 1.94
N CYS A 141 -11.64 3.08 0.87
CA CYS A 141 -13.07 2.88 0.72
C CYS A 141 -13.45 1.39 0.82
N VAL A 142 -12.74 0.50 0.13
CA VAL A 142 -12.98 -0.95 0.21
C VAL A 142 -12.82 -1.46 1.63
N VAL A 143 -11.77 -1.04 2.35
CA VAL A 143 -11.55 -1.43 3.75
C VAL A 143 -12.66 -0.91 4.66
N LEU A 144 -13.12 0.32 4.47
CA LEU A 144 -14.23 0.88 5.25
C LEU A 144 -15.55 0.15 4.97
N ILE A 145 -15.85 -0.15 3.70
CA ILE A 145 -17.04 -0.93 3.32
C ILE A 145 -16.99 -2.31 3.99
N MET A 146 -15.84 -2.98 3.92
CA MET A 146 -15.62 -4.29 4.55
C MET A 146 -15.85 -4.24 6.06
N MET A 147 -15.40 -3.18 6.75
CA MET A 147 -15.66 -3.00 8.19
C MET A 147 -17.13 -2.78 8.50
N VAL A 148 -17.83 -1.94 7.72
CA VAL A 148 -19.26 -1.67 7.90
C VAL A 148 -20.10 -2.91 7.65
N LEU A 149 -19.75 -3.70 6.64
CA LEU A 149 -20.45 -4.96 6.37
C LEU A 149 -20.25 -5.94 7.52
N ARG A 150 -19.06 -6.05 8.08
CA ARG A 150 -18.83 -6.94 9.22
C ARG A 150 -19.59 -6.49 10.48
N SER A 151 -19.63 -5.19 10.79
CA SER A 151 -20.35 -4.70 11.98
C SER A 151 -21.86 -4.92 11.91
N ARG A 152 -22.41 -5.22 10.73
CA ARG A 152 -23.82 -5.58 10.52
C ARG A 152 -24.14 -7.06 10.82
N PHE A 153 -23.14 -7.93 10.86
CA PHE A 153 -23.29 -9.38 11.06
C PHE A 153 -22.68 -9.89 12.37
N SER A 154 -22.17 -8.98 13.22
CA SER A 154 -21.71 -9.24 14.59
C SER A 154 -22.77 -8.84 15.60
#